data_AF-A0A0A2V1H6-F1
#
_entry.id   AF-A0A0A2V1H6-F1
#
_cell.length_a   1.000
_cell.length_b   1.000
_cell.length_c   1.000
_cell.angle_alpha   90.00
_cell.angle_beta   90.00
_cell.angle_gamma   90.00
#
_symmetry.space_group_name_H-M   'P 1'
#
loop_
_entity.id
_entity.type
_entity.pdbx_description
1 polymer ?
#
loop_
_entity_poly.entity_id
_entity_poly.type
_entity_poly.pdbx_seq_one_letter_code
_entity_poly.pdbx_strand_id
1 'polypeptide(L)'
;MAPNFFLEAKDPDGSLALATRQACYDGALGAQGMHALQSYQQDGSTYDNSAYTPTSTYHGGQLKLYTTHLIKPEGPGCRPEYIMTQLNTWGA
;
A
#
# COMPACT_ATOMS: atom_id res chain seq x y z
N MET A 1 10.90 14.42 -3.72
CA MET A 1 10.04 13.45 -3.02
C MET A 1 9.28 12.66 -4.07
N ALA A 2 9.28 11.33 -4.01
CA ALA A 2 8.54 10.49 -4.95
C ALA A 2 7.06 10.41 -4.51
N PRO A 3 6.09 10.34 -5.45
CA PRO A 3 4.70 10.12 -5.09
C PRO A 3 4.50 8.71 -4.53
N ASN A 4 3.86 8.59 -3.37
CA ASN A 4 3.66 7.32 -2.67
C ASN A 4 2.28 7.19 -1.97
N PHE A 5 1.34 8.08 -2.28
CA PHE A 5 -0.02 8.06 -1.74
C PHE A 5 -1.03 7.73 -2.84
N PHE A 6 -1.96 6.83 -2.55
CA PHE A 6 -2.99 6.37 -3.49
C PHE A 6 -4.39 6.50 -2.87
N LEU A 7 -5.37 6.89 -3.69
CA LEU A 7 -6.76 7.08 -3.27
C LEU A 7 -7.70 6.34 -4.22
N GLU A 8 -8.52 5.49 -3.65
CA GLU A 8 -9.62 4.80 -4.33
C GLU A 8 -10.96 5.36 -3.87
N ALA A 9 -11.57 6.19 -4.71
CA ALA A 9 -12.90 6.72 -4.45
C ALA A 9 -13.96 5.93 -5.22
N LYS A 10 -15.11 5.71 -4.59
CA LYS A 10 -16.30 5.14 -5.22
C LYS A 10 -17.50 6.05 -5.02
N ASP A 11 -18.36 6.07 -6.03
CA ASP A 11 -19.69 6.64 -5.92
C ASP A 11 -20.56 5.83 -4.92
N PRO A 12 -21.76 6.32 -4.55
CA PRO A 12 -22.63 5.63 -3.59
C PRO A 12 -23.06 4.22 -4.00
N ASP A 13 -23.06 3.89 -5.30
CA ASP A 13 -23.42 2.57 -5.82
C ASP A 13 -22.19 1.66 -5.99
N GLY A 14 -20.99 2.21 -5.84
CA GLY A 14 -19.73 1.54 -6.02
C GLY A 14 -19.40 0.61 -4.86
N SER A 15 -18.77 -0.52 -5.16
CA SER A 15 -18.44 -1.49 -4.12
C SER A 15 -17.24 -1.06 -3.28
N LEU A 16 -17.45 -0.86 -1.98
CA LEU A 16 -16.36 -0.69 -1.00
C LEU A 16 -15.35 -1.85 -1.08
N ALA A 17 -15.81 -3.08 -1.29
CA ALA A 17 -14.92 -4.25 -1.43
C ALA A 17 -14.01 -4.15 -2.66
N LEU A 18 -14.50 -3.56 -3.76
CA LEU A 18 -13.65 -3.27 -4.93
C LEU A 18 -12.64 -2.17 -4.61
N ALA A 19 -13.07 -1.08 -3.97
CA ALA A 19 -12.16 -0.01 -3.55
C ALA A 19 -11.03 -0.53 -2.65
N THR A 20 -11.34 -1.39 -1.68
CA THR A 20 -10.34 -1.99 -0.79
C THR A 20 -9.36 -2.90 -1.55
N ARG A 21 -9.82 -3.66 -2.55
CA ARG A 21 -8.94 -4.48 -3.39
C ARG A 21 -8.02 -3.64 -4.27
N GLN A 22 -8.53 -2.57 -4.85
CA GLN A 22 -7.72 -1.64 -5.63
C GLN A 22 -6.70 -0.93 -4.74
N ALA A 23 -7.09 -0.46 -3.55
CA ALA A 23 -6.18 0.15 -2.59
C ALA A 23 -5.07 -0.80 -2.13
N CYS A 24 -5.36 -2.11 -2.04
CA CYS A 24 -4.36 -3.15 -1.77
C CYS A 24 -3.38 -3.32 -2.93
N TYR A 25 -3.90 -3.39 -4.16
CA TYR A 25 -3.09 -3.55 -5.36
C TYR A 25 -2.16 -2.35 -5.60
N ASP A 26 -2.70 -1.13 -5.53
CA ASP A 26 -1.94 0.10 -5.67
C ASP A 26 -0.93 0.26 -4.53
N GLY A 27 -1.31 -0.14 -3.31
CA GLY A 27 -0.42 -0.18 -2.15
C GLY A 27 0.78 -1.09 -2.36
N ALA A 28 0.57 -2.27 -2.95
CA ALA A 28 1.65 -3.20 -3.28
C ALA A 28 2.58 -2.63 -4.36
N LEU A 29 2.03 -2.03 -5.42
CA LEU A 29 2.84 -1.39 -6.47
C LEU A 29 3.65 -0.20 -5.94
N GLY A 30 3.02 0.65 -5.11
CA GLY A 30 3.71 1.75 -4.45
C GLY A 30 4.83 1.28 -3.55
N ALA A 31 4.60 0.23 -2.74
CA ALA A 31 5.62 -0.34 -1.86
C ALA A 31 6.77 -0.95 -2.66
N GLN A 32 6.46 -1.62 -3.78
CA GLN A 32 7.47 -2.14 -4.69
C GLN A 32 8.33 -1.02 -5.29
N GLY A 33 7.71 0.07 -5.74
CA GLY A 33 8.41 1.24 -6.27
C GLY A 33 9.29 1.92 -5.23
N MET A 34 8.77 2.12 -4.02
CA MET A 34 9.53 2.70 -2.90
C MET A 34 10.73 1.81 -2.52
N HIS A 35 10.54 0.49 -2.45
CA HIS A 35 11.62 -0.45 -2.18
C HIS A 35 12.71 -0.42 -3.27
N ALA A 36 12.32 -0.32 -4.54
CA ALA A 36 13.26 -0.21 -5.66
C ALA A 36 14.07 1.10 -5.58
N LEU A 37 13.42 2.22 -5.26
CA LEU A 37 14.09 3.51 -5.07
C LEU A 37 15.06 3.48 -3.88
N GLN A 38 14.65 2.89 -2.77
CA GLN A 38 15.46 2.80 -1.54
C GLN A 38 16.65 1.85 -1.69
N SER A 39 16.53 0.81 -2.50
CA SER A 39 17.61 -0.15 -2.73
C SER A 39 18.55 0.27 -3.86
N TYR A 40 18.25 1.36 -4.58
CA TYR A 40 19.08 1.83 -5.69
C TYR A 40 20.47 2.25 -5.18
N GLN A 41 21.51 1.62 -5.75
CA GLN A 41 22.91 1.83 -5.37
C GLN A 41 23.21 1.57 -3.87
N GLN A 42 22.39 0.76 -3.20
CA GLN A 42 22.67 0.28 -1.85
C GLN A 42 23.28 -1.12 -1.91
N ASP A 43 24.22 -1.42 -1.01
CA ASP A 43 24.89 -2.73 -0.92
C ASP A 43 23.94 -3.85 -0.45
N GLY A 44 22.72 -3.53 -0.03
CA GLY A 44 21.70 -4.48 0.36
C GLY A 44 20.28 -3.92 0.17
N SER A 45 19.33 -4.83 -0.03
CA SER A 45 17.90 -4.50 -0.10
C SER A 45 17.37 -4.17 1.30
N THR A 46 16.80 -2.99 1.47
CA THR A 46 16.24 -2.55 2.76
C THR A 46 14.83 -3.15 2.94
N TYR A 47 14.73 -4.18 3.76
CA TYR A 47 13.46 -4.72 4.27
C TYR A 47 13.30 -4.30 5.74
N ASP A 48 13.02 -3.03 5.98
CA ASP A 48 12.94 -2.44 7.31
C ASP A 48 11.55 -2.50 7.95
N ASN A 49 10.59 -3.13 7.28
CA ASN A 49 9.19 -3.23 7.71
C ASN A 49 8.48 -1.87 7.88
N SER A 50 9.02 -0.80 7.28
CA SER A 50 8.41 0.53 7.32
C SER A 50 7.28 0.66 6.30
N ALA A 51 6.26 1.43 6.66
CA ALA A 51 5.08 1.67 5.86
C ALA A 51 5.23 2.91 4.95
N TYR A 52 6.00 2.79 3.87
CA TYR A 52 6.26 3.91 2.95
C TYR A 52 5.13 4.19 1.95
N THR A 53 4.07 3.39 1.96
CA THR A 53 2.97 3.50 0.99
C THR A 53 1.62 3.58 1.72
N PRO A 54 1.17 4.79 2.07
CA PRO A 54 -0.20 5.03 2.48
C PRO A 54 -1.17 4.88 1.30
N THR A 55 -2.26 4.15 1.50
CA THR A 55 -3.39 4.10 0.57
C THR A 55 -4.70 4.39 1.28
N SER A 56 -5.68 4.93 0.58
CA SER A 56 -6.96 5.28 1.17
C SER A 56 -8.13 4.90 0.29
N THR A 57 -9.26 4.60 0.92
CA THR A 57 -10.54 4.43 0.22
C THR A 57 -11.54 5.47 0.70
N TYR A 58 -12.29 6.06 -0.21
CA TYR A 58 -13.44 6.90 0.13
C TYR A 58 -14.72 6.33 -0.50
N HIS A 59 -15.71 6.04 0.34
CA HIS A 59 -17.00 5.50 -0.09
C HIS A 59 -18.08 5.85 0.93
N GLY A 60 -19.24 6.35 0.46
CA GLY A 60 -20.40 6.61 1.32
C GLY A 60 -20.14 7.56 2.49
N GLY A 61 -19.27 8.56 2.32
CA GLY A 61 -18.90 9.50 3.39
C GLY A 61 -17.88 8.97 4.40
N GLN A 62 -17.38 7.75 4.21
CA GLN A 62 -16.32 7.18 5.05
C GLN A 62 -14.98 7.15 4.31
N LEU A 63 -13.96 7.67 4.96
CA LEU A 63 -12.56 7.55 4.57
C LEU A 63 -11.90 6.45 5.39
N LYS A 64 -11.24 5.48 4.75
CA LYS A 64 -10.36 4.52 5.42
C LYS A 64 -8.94 4.71 4.94
N LEU A 65 -7.99 4.72 5.87
CA LEU A 65 -6.55 4.79 5.56
C LEU A 65 -5.89 3.46 5.88
N TYR A 66 -5.01 3.05 4.99
CA TYR A 66 -4.23 1.84 5.05
C TYR A 66 -2.75 2.17 4.84
N THR A 67 -1.89 1.25 5.26
CA THR A 67 -0.48 1.23 4.88
C THR A 67 -0.11 -0.13 4.36
N THR A 68 0.78 -0.16 3.36
CA THR A 68 1.35 -1.41 2.83
C THR A 68 2.80 -1.54 3.26
N HIS A 69 3.16 -2.70 3.81
CA HIS A 69 4.53 -3.06 4.18
C HIS A 69 5.01 -4.27 3.38
N LEU A 70 6.31 -4.29 3.12
CA LEU A 70 6.99 -5.33 2.37
C LEU A 70 7.61 -6.35 3.34
N ILE A 71 7.30 -7.64 3.15
CA ILE A 71 7.97 -8.71 3.87
C ILE A 71 9.10 -9.27 3.01
N LYS A 72 10.25 -9.49 3.65
CA LYS A 72 11.41 -10.12 3.02
C LYS A 72 11.03 -11.52 2.48
N PRO A 73 11.46 -11.88 1.25
CA PRO A 73 11.23 -13.22 0.72
C PRO A 73 11.80 -14.32 1.62
N GLU A 74 11.11 -15.44 1.75
CA GLU A 74 11.51 -16.58 2.59
C GLU A 74 12.78 -17.30 2.10
N GLY A 75 13.20 -17.08 0.86
CA GLY A 75 14.38 -17.72 0.29
C GLY A 75 14.78 -17.17 -1.08
N PRO A 76 15.91 -17.66 -1.63
CA PRO A 76 16.38 -17.27 -2.97
C PRO A 76 15.33 -17.60 -4.04
N GLY A 77 14.98 -16.61 -4.86
CA GLY A 77 13.98 -16.76 -5.93
C GLY A 77 12.52 -16.55 -5.49
N CYS A 78 12.25 -16.45 -4.18
CA CYS A 78 10.93 -16.06 -3.69
C CYS A 78 10.69 -14.56 -3.95
N ARG A 79 9.41 -14.19 -4.12
CA ARG A 79 9.00 -12.78 -4.21
C ARG A 79 8.69 -12.25 -2.81
N PRO A 80 8.85 -10.94 -2.58
CA PRO A 80 8.40 -10.35 -1.34
C PRO A 80 6.88 -10.37 -1.27
N GLU A 81 6.36 -10.45 -0.05
CA GLU A 81 4.92 -10.31 0.20
C GLU A 81 4.57 -8.87 0.57
N TYR A 82 3.32 -8.49 0.33
CA TYR A 82 2.80 -7.16 0.59
C TYR A 82 1.59 -7.28 1.51
N ILE A 83 1.67 -6.69 2.69
CA ILE A 83 0.57 -6.70 3.64
C ILE A 83 0.02 -5.30 3.80
N MET A 84 -1.26 -5.16 3.47
CA MET A 84 -2.02 -3.94 3.70
C MET A 84 -2.68 -4.00 5.09
N THR A 85 -2.33 -3.06 5.97
CA THR A 85 -2.91 -2.90 7.31
C THR A 85 -3.79 -1.67 7.34
N GLN A 86 -5.02 -1.78 7.86
CA GLN A 86 -5.87 -0.61 8.09
C GLN A 86 -5.35 0.18 9.29
N LEU A 87 -5.12 1.48 9.12
CA LEU A 87 -4.70 2.37 10.20
C LEU A 87 -5.89 2.96 10.96
N ASN A 88 -6.86 3.53 10.24
CA ASN A 88 -7.99 4.20 10.85
C ASN A 88 -9.17 4.35 9.86
N THR A 89 -10.32 4.79 10.37
CA THR A 89 -11.50 5.15 9.60
C THR A 89 -12.08 6.45 10.14
N TRP A 90 -12.47 7.37 9.26
CA TRP A 90 -13.14 8.62 9.58
C TRP A 90 -14.43 8.73 8.79
N GLY A 91 -15.46 9.30 9.40
CA GLY A 91 -16.75 9.56 8.77
C GLY A 91 -17.50 10.64 9.54
N ALA A 92 -18.48 11.22 8.87
CA ALA A 92 -19.46 12.11 9.50
C ALA A 92 -20.52 11.31 10.26
#